data_AF-A0A285VIS5-F1
#
_entry.id   AF-A0A285VIS5-F1
#
_cell.length_a   1.000
_cell.length_b   1.000
_cell.length_c   1.000
_cell.angle_alpha   90.00
_cell.angle_beta   90.00
_cell.angle_gamma   90.00
#
_symmetry.space_group_name_H-M   'P 1'
#
loop_
_entity.id
_entity.type
_entity.pdbx_description
1 polymer ?
#
loop_
_entity_poly.entity_id
_entity_poly.type
_entity_poly.pdbx_seq_one_letter_code
_entity_poly.pdbx_strand_id
1 'polypeptide(L)' 'MKHTYIVSYDIKGGADYEPLYDALKSYSAWAKITESSWALITEDSHTEIRDNLKQHLT' A
#
# COMPACT_ATOMS: atom_id res chain seq x y z
N MET A 1 -12.39 -13.18 -4.90
CA MET A 1 -11.84 -13.99 -3.78
C MET A 1 -10.90 -13.07 -3.03
N LYS A 2 -10.93 -13.03 -1.70
CA LYS A 2 -10.03 -12.15 -0.94
C LYS A 2 -8.66 -12.78 -0.79
N HIS A 3 -7.61 -11.99 -1.02
CA HIS A 3 -6.21 -12.36 -0.84
C HIS A 3 -5.59 -11.49 0.24
N THR A 4 -4.57 -12.02 0.91
CA THR A 4 -3.75 -11.26 1.86
C THR A 4 -2.40 -10.97 1.22
N TYR A 5 -2.02 -9.70 1.18
CA TYR A 5 -0.74 -9.25 0.64
C TYR A 5 0.05 -8.53 1.71
N ILE A 6 1.37 -8.69 1.67
CA ILE A 6 2.31 -7.81 2.35
C ILE A 6 2.86 -6.86 1.30
N VAL A 7 2.62 -5.58 1.49
CA VAL A 7 3.14 -4.50 0.65
C VAL A 7 4.31 -3.87 1.38
N SER A 8 5.48 -3.91 0.76
CA SER A 8 6.68 -3.20 1.21
C SER A 8 7.12 -2.21 0.13
N TYR A 9 7.53 -1.02 0.53
CA TYR A 9 8.03 0.02 -0.37
C TYR A 9 9.26 0.70 0.21
N ASP A 10 9.99 1.39 -0.66
CA ASP A 10 11.11 2.25 -0.29
C ASP A 10 10.94 3.58 -1.03
N ILE A 11 10.81 4.66 -0.26
CA ILE A 11 10.65 6.03 -0.74
C ILE A 11 11.91 6.79 -0.34
N LYS A 12 12.47 7.56 -1.28
CA LYS A 12 13.64 8.39 -1.01
C LYS A 12 13.32 9.41 0.10
N GLY A 13 14.27 9.59 1.03
CA GLY A 13 14.11 10.49 2.16
C GLY A 13 13.65 11.89 1.76
N GLY A 14 12.58 12.37 2.39
CA GLY A 14 12.00 13.70 2.16
C GLY A 14 10.74 13.72 1.28
N ALA A 15 10.28 12.58 0.75
CA ALA A 15 9.00 12.55 0.04
C ALA A 15 7.79 12.55 0.99
N ASP A 16 6.64 12.95 0.46
CA ASP A 16 5.37 12.96 1.18
C ASP A 16 4.76 11.55 1.21
N TYR A 17 4.59 11.00 2.42
CA TYR A 17 4.04 9.67 2.65
C TYR A 17 2.52 9.66 2.78
N GLU A 18 1.90 10.81 3.06
CA GLU A 18 0.46 10.90 3.33
C GLU A 18 -0.38 10.37 2.16
N PRO A 19 -0.10 10.71 0.88
CA PRO A 19 -0.88 10.18 -0.24
C PRO A 19 -0.83 8.65 -0.33
N LEU A 20 0.34 8.06 -0.06
CA LEU A 20 0.49 6.61 -0.06
C LEU A 20 -0.24 5.98 1.13
N TYR A 21 -0.16 6.60 2.30
CA TYR A 21 -0.82 6.10 3.51
C TYR A 21 -2.34 6.13 3.36
N ASP A 22 -2.88 7.18 2.76
CA ASP A 22 -4.32 7.28 2.48
C ASP A 22 -4.77 6.23 1.47
N ALA A 23 -3.98 5.99 0.42
CA ALA A 23 -4.24 4.90 -0.51
C ALA A 23 -4.22 3.53 0.19
N LEU A 24 -3.24 3.26 1.06
CA LEU A 24 -3.16 2.02 1.84
C LEU A 24 -4.32 1.85 2.83
N LYS A 25 -4.77 2.95 3.46
CA LYS A 25 -5.91 2.95 4.40
C LYS A 25 -7.26 2.82 3.71
N SER A 26 -7.34 3.10 2.40
CA SER A 26 -8.58 2.99 1.62
C SER A 26 -9.04 1.54 1.40
N TYR A 27 -8.13 0.57 1.53
CA TYR A 27 -8.47 -0.84 1.47
C TYR A 27 -9.36 -1.26 2.65
N SER A 28 -10.34 -2.12 2.40
CA SER A 28 -11.36 -2.50 3.40
C SER A 28 -10.82 -3.10 4.70
N ALA A 29 -9.64 -3.72 4.64
CA ALA A 29 -8.93 -4.25 5.79
C ALA A 29 -7.42 -4.12 5.56
N TRP A 30 -6.76 -3.45 6.51
CA TRP A 30 -5.32 -3.22 6.49
C TRP A 30 -4.75 -3.30 7.90
N ALA A 31 -3.44 -3.56 7.98
CA ALA A 31 -2.67 -3.42 9.19
C ALA A 31 -1.30 -2.81 8.88
N LYS A 32 -0.92 -1.77 9.62
CA LYS A 32 0.42 -1.20 9.55
C LYS A 32 1.37 -2.09 10.35
N ILE A 33 2.40 -2.63 9.69
CA ILE A 33 3.41 -3.50 10.33
C ILE A 33 4.61 -2.63 10.74
N THR A 34 5.11 -1.83 9.80
CA THR A 34 6.16 -0.84 10.00
C THR A 34 5.80 0.45 9.25
N GLU A 35 6.67 1.46 9.26
CA GLU A 35 6.49 2.63 8.40
C GLU A 35 6.46 2.25 6.92
N SER A 36 7.29 1.32 6.46
CA SER A 36 7.43 0.94 5.05
C SER A 36 6.72 -0.37 4.66
N SER A 37 6.02 -1.03 5.60
CA SER A 37 5.42 -2.36 5.38
C SER A 37 4.00 -2.47 5.94
N TRP A 38 3.09 -2.96 5.11
CA TRP A 38 1.65 -3.02 5.38
C TRP A 38 1.06 -4.37 4.97
N ALA A 39 0.09 -4.87 5.71
CA ALA A 39 -0.73 -6.00 5.31
C ALA A 39 -2.08 -5.50 4.77
N LEU A 40 -2.52 -6.04 3.63
CA LEU A 40 -3.80 -5.70 3.00
C LEU A 40 -4.62 -6.97 2.77
N ILE A 41 -5.93 -6.90 3.02
CA ILE A 41 -6.90 -7.90 2.57
C ILE A 41 -7.81 -7.24 1.54
N THR A 42 -7.75 -7.73 0.30
CA THR A 42 -8.49 -7.16 -0.82
C THR A 42 -8.87 -8.23 -1.84
N GLU A 43 -9.82 -7.90 -2.70
CA GLU A 43 -10.16 -8.71 -3.88
C GLU A 43 -9.31 -8.35 -5.10
N ASP A 44 -8.58 -7.24 -5.02
CA ASP A 44 -7.66 -6.79 -6.07
C ASP A 44 -6.50 -7.78 -6.25
N SER A 45 -6.06 -7.90 -7.49
CA SER A 45 -4.83 -8.59 -7.85
C SER A 45 -3.60 -7.82 -7.37
N HIS A 46 -2.48 -8.53 -7.18
CA HIS A 46 -1.20 -7.89 -6.86
C HIS A 46 -0.78 -6.81 -7.89
N THR A 47 -1.19 -6.95 -9.17
CA THR A 47 -0.93 -5.96 -10.22
C THR A 47 -1.74 -4.69 -10.03
N GLU A 48 -3.04 -4.80 -9.71
CA GLU A 48 -3.90 -3.65 -9.45
C GLU A 48 -3.43 -2.87 -8.21
N ILE A 49 -3.07 -3.58 -7.14
CA ILE A 49 -2.50 -2.97 -5.93
C ILE A 49 -1.22 -2.19 -6.26
N ARG A 50 -0.28 -2.84 -6.99
CA ARG A 50 0.98 -2.19 -7.38
C ARG A 50 0.73 -0.95 -8.22
N ASP A 51 -0.13 -1.06 -9.24
CA ASP A 51 -0.35 0.03 -10.21
C ASP A 51 -1.13 1.20 -9.59
N ASN A 52 -2.01 0.92 -8.61
CA ASN A 52 -2.63 1.95 -7.78
C ASN A 52 -1.59 2.67 -6.91
N LEU A 53 -0.86 1.93 -6.07
CA LEU A 53 0.08 2.52 -5.11
C LEU A 53 1.27 3.24 -5.77
N LYS A 54 1.69 2.80 -6.95
CA LYS A 54 2.78 3.42 -7.72
C LYS A 54 2.51 4.89 -8.07
N GLN A 55 1.24 5.30 -8.15
CA GLN A 55 0.87 6.70 -8.43
C GLN A 55 1.25 7.66 -7.29
N HIS A 56 1.56 7.12 -6.10
CA HIS A 56 1.93 7.87 -4.90
C HIS A 56 3.42 7.77 -4.56
N LEU A 57 4.24 7.15 -5.43
CA LEU A 57 5.68 6.93 -5.23
C LEU A 57 6.54 7.87 -6.10
N THR A 58 6.24 9.17 -6.07
CA THR A 58 6.99 10.22 -6.80
C THR A 58 8.32 10.59 -6.16
#